data_AF-A0A978TGC2-F1
#
_entry.id   AF-A0A978TGC2-F1
#
_cell.length_a   1.000
_cell.length_b   1.000
_cell.length_c   1.000
_cell.angle_alpha   90.00
_cell.angle_beta   90.00
_cell.angle_gamma   90.00
#
_symmetry.space_group_name_H-M   'P 1'
#
loop_
_entity.id
_entity.type
_entity.pdbx_description
1 polymer ?
#
loop_
_entity_poly.entity_id
_entity_poly.type
_entity_poly.pdbx_seq_one_letter_code
_entity_poly.pdbx_strand_id
1 'polypeptide(L)'
;MAVGILGKKLGMTQIFDDAGNAVPVTVVQAGPCVVTQIKTPDTDGYAAIQVGFEEVAEKALNKPKLGHLAKSGTDPVRHLKEYRVE
;
A
#
# COMPACT_ATOMS: atom_id res chain seq x y z
N MET A 1 -15.43 0.15 -7.63
CA MET A 1 -14.65 0.76 -6.50
C MET A 1 -13.31 1.35 -6.98
N ALA A 2 -12.82 2.43 -6.34
CA ALA A 2 -11.52 3.04 -6.65
C ALA A 2 -10.35 2.34 -5.92
N VAL A 3 -9.16 2.37 -6.52
CA VAL A 3 -7.93 1.82 -5.93
C VAL A 3 -7.44 2.77 -4.84
N GLY A 4 -7.27 2.25 -3.62
CA GLY A 4 -6.70 3.02 -2.51
C GLY A 4 -5.18 2.95 -2.46
N ILE A 5 -4.58 3.76 -1.59
CA ILE A 5 -3.15 3.73 -1.27
C ILE A 5 -2.94 3.25 0.17
N LEU A 6 -1.81 2.60 0.41
CA LEU A 6 -1.37 2.23 1.76
C LEU A 6 -0.51 3.35 2.35
N GLY A 7 -0.57 3.49 3.67
CA GLY A 7 0.23 4.46 4.38
C GLY A 7 0.42 4.09 5.84
N LYS A 8 1.43 4.71 6.44
CA LYS A 8 1.79 4.56 7.85
C LYS A 8 1.38 5.81 8.62
N LYS A 9 0.64 5.64 9.71
CA LYS A 9 0.36 6.72 10.65
C LYS A 9 1.69 7.14 11.31
N LEU A 10 2.10 8.39 11.10
CA LEU A 10 3.30 8.95 11.73
C LEU A 10 2.98 9.60 13.08
N GLY A 11 1.83 10.26 13.18
CA GLY A 11 1.45 10.96 14.40
C GLY A 11 0.31 11.94 14.19
N MET A 12 0.11 12.82 15.16
CA MET A 12 -0.90 13.86 15.12
C MET A 12 -0.22 15.20 15.38
N THR A 13 -0.71 16.24 14.70
CA THR A 13 -0.29 17.63 14.89
C THR A 13 -1.50 18.53 14.67
N GLN A 14 -1.30 19.84 14.69
CA GLN A 14 -2.32 20.82 14.35
C GLN A 14 -1.79 21.77 13.28
N ILE A 15 -2.68 22.24 12.42
CA ILE A 15 -2.44 23.33 11.48
C ILE A 15 -3.44 24.45 11.77
N PHE A 16 -3.09 25.68 11.44
CA PHE A 16 -4.01 26.80 11.51
C PHE A 16 -4.59 27.05 10.11
N ASP A 17 -5.90 27.19 10.01
CA ASP A 17 -6.55 27.60 8.77
C ASP A 17 -6.42 29.12 8.55
N ASP A 18 -6.87 29.60 7.39
CA ASP A 18 -6.80 31.02 7.02
C ASP A 18 -7.63 31.94 7.94
N ALA A 19 -8.60 31.38 8.68
CA ALA A 19 -9.41 32.09 9.66
C ALA A 19 -8.80 32.06 11.08
N GLY A 20 -7.65 31.40 11.27
CA GLY A 20 -6.93 31.29 12.53
C GLY A 20 -7.42 30.17 13.45
N ASN A 21 -8.29 29.27 12.99
CA ASN A 21 -8.74 28.12 13.77
C ASN A 21 -7.66 27.04 13.81
N ALA A 22 -7.45 26.43 14.98
CA ALA A 22 -6.57 25.27 15.12
C ALA A 22 -7.30 23.99 14.69
N VAL A 23 -6.86 23.39 13.58
CA VAL A 23 -7.40 22.14 13.02
C VAL A 23 -6.47 20.98 13.38
N PRO A 24 -6.92 19.98 14.16
CA PRO A 24 -6.13 18.79 14.45
C PRO A 24 -6.05 17.89 13.21
N VAL A 25 -4.84 17.43 12.88
CA VAL A 25 -4.57 16.60 11.70
C VAL A 25 -3.74 15.38 12.07
N THR A 26 -3.96 14.28 11.34
CA THR A 26 -3.14 13.08 11.43
C THR A 26 -2.17 13.04 10.26
N VAL A 27 -0.88 12.93 10.56
CA VAL A 27 0.15 12.81 9.54
C VAL A 27 0.25 11.34 9.11
N VAL A 28 0.02 11.08 7.83
CA VAL A 28 0.13 9.76 7.22
C VAL A 28 1.23 9.80 6.17
N GLN A 29 2.25 8.96 6.32
CA GLN A 29 3.22 8.71 5.26
C GLN A 29 2.62 7.72 4.28
N ALA A 30 2.21 8.21 3.11
CA ALA A 30 1.78 7.37 2.02
C ALA A 30 2.96 7.10 1.07
N GLY A 31 3.10 5.84 0.65
CA GLY A 31 4.04 5.45 -0.39
C GLY A 31 5.52 5.30 0.03
N PRO A 32 6.34 4.66 -0.84
CA PRO A 32 5.97 4.14 -2.16
C PRO A 32 4.99 2.96 -2.09
N CYS A 33 3.98 2.99 -2.97
CA CYS A 33 2.95 1.94 -3.10
C CYS A 33 3.09 1.32 -4.48
N VAL A 34 3.52 0.06 -4.55
CA VAL A 34 3.80 -0.64 -5.81
C VAL A 34 2.70 -1.64 -6.14
N VAL A 35 2.34 -1.79 -7.41
CA VAL A 35 1.39 -2.83 -7.83
C VAL A 35 2.15 -4.16 -7.94
N THR A 36 1.75 -5.16 -7.15
CA THR A 36 2.43 -6.47 -7.10
C THR A 36 1.69 -7.54 -7.88
N GLN A 37 0.37 -7.42 -8.04
CA GLN A 37 -0.42 -8.36 -8.82
C GLN A 37 -1.70 -7.70 -9.32
N ILE A 38 -2.08 -8.00 -10.56
CA ILE A 38 -3.39 -7.70 -11.12
C ILE A 38 -4.14 -9.03 -11.21
N LYS A 39 -5.30 -9.11 -10.56
CA LYS A 39 -6.17 -10.28 -10.57
C LYS A 39 -7.32 -10.06 -11.53
N THR A 40 -7.60 -11.07 -12.33
CA THR A 40 -8.68 -11.05 -13.33
C THR A 40 -9.71 -12.13 -13.02
N PRO A 41 -10.97 -11.96 -13.47
CA PRO A 41 -12.00 -12.97 -13.30
C PRO A 41 -11.60 -14.34 -13.87
N ASP A 42 -10.86 -14.37 -14.99
CA ASP A 42 -10.46 -15.60 -15.67
C ASP A 42 -9.40 -16.40 -14.88
N THR A 43 -8.50 -15.71 -14.18
CA THR A 43 -7.40 -16.34 -13.44
C THR A 43 -7.70 -16.57 -11.96
N ASP A 44 -8.41 -15.64 -11.33
CA ASP A 44 -8.59 -15.57 -9.87
C ASP A 44 -10.06 -15.62 -9.43
N GLY A 45 -11.01 -15.61 -10.36
CA GLY A 45 -12.45 -15.64 -10.07
C GLY A 45 -13.06 -14.30 -9.65
N TYR A 46 -12.27 -13.22 -9.63
CA TYR A 46 -12.72 -11.84 -9.39
C TYR A 46 -11.68 -10.83 -9.88
N ALA A 47 -12.09 -9.58 -10.06
CA ALA A 47 -11.20 -8.48 -10.43
C ALA A 47 -10.67 -7.75 -9.18
N ALA A 48 -9.35 -7.64 -9.05
CA ALA A 48 -8.71 -6.90 -7.97
C ALA A 48 -7.29 -6.46 -8.31
N ILE A 49 -6.82 -5.41 -7.62
CA ILE A 49 -5.44 -4.93 -7.70
C ILE A 49 -4.78 -5.11 -6.35
N GLN A 50 -3.66 -5.83 -6.32
CA GLN A 50 -2.82 -5.99 -5.14
C GLN A 50 -1.73 -4.91 -5.11
N VAL A 51 -1.67 -4.19 -4.00
CA VAL A 51 -0.72 -3.10 -3.74
C VAL A 51 0.19 -3.48 -2.57
N GLY A 52 1.49 -3.26 -2.76
CA GLY A 52 2.55 -3.44 -1.77
C GLY A 52 3.01 -2.13 -1.15
N PHE A 53 3.40 -2.18 0.13
CA PHE A 53 3.87 -1.02 0.91
C PHE A 53 4.93 -1.41 1.95
N GLU A 54 5.80 -0.44 2.27
CA GLU A 54 6.95 -0.54 3.19
C GLU A 54 8.02 -1.52 2.68
N GLU A 55 9.08 -0.96 2.05
CA GLU A 55 10.24 -1.72 1.61
C GLU A 55 10.99 -2.32 2.82
N VAL A 56 11.44 -3.56 2.66
CA VAL A 56 12.20 -4.31 3.66
C VAL A 56 13.33 -5.07 3.01
N ALA A 57 14.38 -5.33 3.79
CA ALA A 57 15.47 -6.18 3.34
C ALA A 57 14.97 -7.62 3.06
N GLU A 58 15.52 -8.29 2.06
CA GLU A 58 15.11 -9.64 1.65
C GLU A 58 15.10 -10.65 2.82
N LYS A 59 16.07 -10.54 3.73
CA LYS A 59 16.18 -11.38 4.93
C LYS A 59 14.98 -11.29 5.88
N ALA A 60 14.15 -10.25 5.76
CA ALA A 60 12.94 -10.07 6.55
C ALA A 60 11.73 -10.82 5.99
N LEU A 61 11.82 -11.34 4.76
CA LEU A 61 10.77 -12.11 4.11
C LEU A 61 11.12 -13.59 4.01
N ASN A 62 10.09 -14.44 3.94
CA ASN A 62 10.27 -15.86 3.67
C ASN A 62 10.37 -16.12 2.16
N LYS A 63 10.94 -17.28 1.80
CA LYS A 63 11.17 -17.67 0.39
C LYS A 63 9.91 -17.58 -0.50
N PRO A 64 8.70 -18.00 -0.05
CA PRO A 64 7.50 -17.87 -0.88
C PRO A 64 7.13 -16.43 -1.20
N LYS A 65 7.21 -15.51 -0.23
CA LYS A 65 6.90 -14.09 -0.46
C LYS A 65 7.91 -13.42 -1.38
N LEU A 66 9.20 -13.76 -1.24
CA LEU A 66 10.23 -13.28 -2.16
C LEU A 66 9.97 -13.77 -3.58
N GLY A 67 9.66 -15.06 -3.76
CA GLY A 67 9.32 -15.60 -5.07
C GLY A 67 8.07 -14.98 -5.70
N HIS A 68 7.09 -14.59 -4.88
CA HIS A 68 5.91 -13.84 -5.33
C HIS A 68 6.29 -12.44 -5.84
N LEU A 69 7.03 -11.66 -5.04
CA LEU A 69 7.42 -10.28 -5.36
C LEU A 69 8.45 -10.20 -6.49
N ALA A 70 9.30 -11.22 -6.64
CA ALA A 70 10.26 -11.30 -7.74
C ALA A 70 9.55 -11.40 -9.11
N LYS A 71 8.36 -12.02 -9.18
CA LYS A 71 7.57 -12.08 -10.42
C LYS A 71 7.03 -10.71 -10.84
N SER A 72 6.78 -9.82 -9.89
CA SER A 72 6.35 -8.45 -10.17
C SER A 72 7.50 -7.48 -10.44
N GLY A 73 8.76 -7.93 -10.31
CA GLY A 73 9.94 -7.07 -10.48
C GLY A 73 10.05 -5.94 -9.46
N THR A 74 9.38 -6.09 -8.31
CA THR A 74 9.31 -5.08 -7.25
C THR A 74 10.28 -5.43 -6.13
N ASP A 75 10.82 -4.41 -5.45
CA ASP A 75 11.57 -4.58 -4.22
C ASP A 75 10.75 -5.31 -3.14
N PRO A 76 11.40 -5.98 -2.19
CA PRO A 76 10.69 -6.72 -1.15
C PRO A 76 9.88 -5.77 -0.27
N VAL A 77 8.55 -5.92 -0.26
CA VAL A 77 7.63 -5.12 0.56
C VAL A 77 7.04 -5.93 1.71
N ARG A 78 6.74 -5.25 2.82
CA ARG A 78 6.23 -5.87 4.05
C ARG A 78 4.72 -6.11 4.01
N HIS A 79 3.98 -5.14 3.50
CA HIS A 79 2.53 -5.12 3.53
C HIS A 79 1.98 -5.30 2.12
N LEU A 80 0.96 -6.16 1.99
CA LEU A 80 0.23 -6.41 0.75
C LEU A 80 -1.26 -6.26 1.05
N LYS A 81 -1.97 -5.52 0.21
CA LYS A 81 -3.43 -5.34 0.32
C LYS A 81 -4.06 -5.40 -1.06
N GLU A 82 -5.21 -6.06 -1.14
CA GLU A 82 -6.02 -6.10 -2.36
C GLU A 82 -7.16 -5.10 -2.29
N TYR A 83 -7.38 -4.41 -3.40
CA TYR A 83 -8.56 -3.58 -3.66
C TYR A 83 -9.36 -4.25 -4.76
N ARG A 84 -10.60 -4.63 -4.44
CA ARG A 84 -11.53 -5.15 -5.45
C ARG A 84 -11.91 -4.02 -6.39
N VAL A 85 -11.84 -4.31 -7.68
CA VAL A 85 -12.33 -3.44 -8.74
C VAL A 85 -13.54 -4.14 -9.36
N GLU A 86 -14.55 -3.37 -9.72
CA GLU A 86 -15.77 -3.88 -10.37
C GLU A 86 -15.60 -3.77 -11.88
#